data_AF-K0TN64-F1
#
_entry.id   AF-K0TN64-F1
#
_cell.length_a   1.000
_cell.length_b   1.000
_cell.length_c   1.000
_cell.angle_alpha   90.00
_cell.angle_beta   90.00
_cell.angle_gamma   90.00
#
_symmetry.space_group_name_H-M   'P 1'
#
loop_
_entity.id
_entity.type
_entity.pdbx_description
1 polymer ?
#
loop_
_entity_poly.entity_id
_entity_poly.type
_entity_poly.pdbx_seq_one_letter_code
_entity_poly.pdbx_strand_id
1 'polypeptide(L)' 'EYDAGNYDLALQHWMISAKLGHEYSLKNVRIFSMTGLATKADYAAALRGYQKAAEEMSSHDRDEAKSLGFEMIQIMQF' A
#
# COMPACT_ATOMS: atom_id res chain seq x y z
N GLU A 1 1.95 -16.47 7.91
CA GLU A 1 3.06 -16.02 8.79
C GLU A 1 2.55 -15.35 10.04
N TYR A 2 1.76 -14.28 9.91
CA TYR A 2 1.07 -13.66 11.04
C TYR A 2 0.22 -14.66 11.83
N ASP A 3 -0.64 -15.43 11.14
CA ASP A 3 -1.48 -16.47 11.77
C ASP A 3 -0.68 -17.63 12.36
N ALA A 4 0.58 -17.78 11.93
CA ALA A 4 1.53 -18.76 12.47
C ALA A 4 2.37 -18.19 13.63
N GLY A 5 2.15 -16.93 14.04
CA GLY A 5 2.91 -16.24 15.09
C GLY A 5 4.27 -15.71 14.65
N ASN A 6 4.62 -15.81 13.36
CA ASN A 6 5.92 -15.38 12.83
C ASN A 6 5.88 -13.88 12.49
N TYR A 7 5.87 -13.04 13.53
CA TYR A 7 5.67 -11.59 13.39
C TYR A 7 6.81 -10.88 12.66
N ASP A 8 8.05 -11.30 12.83
CA ASP A 8 9.19 -10.71 12.12
C ASP A 8 9.07 -10.91 10.60
N LEU A 9 8.67 -12.12 10.20
CA LEU A 9 8.48 -12.45 8.79
C LEU A 9 7.27 -11.73 8.22
N ALA A 10 6.14 -11.71 8.94
CA ALA A 10 4.96 -10.96 8.54
C ALA A 10 5.25 -9.46 8.35
N LEU A 11 6.06 -8.87 9.25
CA LEU A 11 6.51 -7.49 9.14
C LEU A 11 7.33 -7.27 7.86
N GLN A 12 8.28 -8.15 7.54
CA GLN A 12 9.06 -8.04 6.30
C GLN A 12 8.17 -8.07 5.05
N HIS A 13 7.23 -9.01 4.99
CA HIS A 13 6.30 -9.11 3.86
C HIS A 13 5.43 -7.85 3.71
N TRP A 14 4.88 -7.33 4.81
CA TRP A 14 4.11 -6.09 4.75
C TRP A 14 4.96 -4.87 4.38
N MET A 15 6.22 -4.79 4.84
CA MET A 15 7.12 -3.70 4.45
C MET A 15 7.37 -3.68 2.95
N ILE A 16 7.59 -4.85 2.33
CA ILE A 16 7.80 -4.95 0.88
C ILE A 16 6.52 -4.54 0.14
N SER A 17 5.36 -5.15 0.48
CA SER A 17 4.10 -4.84 -0.19
C SER A 17 3.68 -3.37 -0.02
N ALA A 18 3.89 -2.78 1.16
CA ALA A 18 3.61 -1.37 1.40
C ALA A 18 4.46 -0.47 0.48
N LYS A 19 5.76 -0.78 0.33
CA LYS A 19 6.66 -0.07 -0.59
C LYS A 19 6.28 -0.22 -2.07
N LEU A 20 5.44 -1.20 -2.40
CA LEU A 20 4.85 -1.40 -3.73
C LEU A 20 3.45 -0.78 -3.86
N GLY A 21 3.01 0.03 -2.90
CA GLY A 21 1.73 0.73 -2.95
C GLY A 21 0.54 -0.04 -2.37
N HIS A 22 0.76 -1.13 -1.62
CA HIS A 22 -0.34 -1.90 -1.02
C HIS A 22 -0.81 -1.30 0.32
N GLU A 23 -2.00 -0.72 0.33
CA GLU A 23 -2.55 0.02 1.49
C GLU A 23 -2.74 -0.86 2.73
N TYR A 24 -3.30 -2.06 2.58
CA TYR A 24 -3.52 -2.98 3.73
C TYR A 24 -2.22 -3.35 4.42
N SER A 25 -1.15 -3.52 3.65
CA SER A 25 0.16 -3.82 4.21
C SER A 25 0.71 -2.63 4.98
N LEU A 26 0.57 -1.41 4.46
CA LEU A 26 0.94 -0.19 5.19
C LEU A 26 0.16 -0.05 6.51
N LYS A 27 -1.15 -0.35 6.49
CA LYS A 27 -2.00 -0.34 7.69
C LYS A 27 -1.51 -1.34 8.74
N ASN A 28 -1.10 -2.54 8.33
CA ASN A 28 -0.57 -3.56 9.25
C ASN A 28 0.78 -3.15 9.86
N VAL A 29 1.69 -2.56 9.08
CA VAL A 29 2.94 -2.00 9.62
C VAL A 29 2.66 -0.89 10.64
N ARG A 30 1.66 -0.04 10.39
CA ARG A 30 1.21 0.99 11.35
C ARG A 30 0.74 0.36 12.66
N ILE A 31 -0.11 -0.68 12.58
CA ILE A 31 -0.62 -1.40 13.76
C ILE A 31 0.54 -2.00 14.55
N PHE A 32 1.48 -2.66 13.87
CA PHE A 32 2.66 -3.24 14.52
C PHE A 32 3.53 -2.18 15.20
N SER A 33 3.65 -0.99 14.60
CA SER A 33 4.36 0.12 15.24
C SER A 33 3.65 0.64 16.49
N MET A 34 2.31 0.66 16.50
CA MET A 34 1.51 1.07 17.66
C MET A 34 1.55 0.04 18.80
N THR A 35 1.69 -1.25 18.48
CA THR A 35 1.79 -2.33 19.47
C THR A 35 3.23 -2.67 19.88
N GLY A 36 4.23 -1.98 19.32
CA GLY A 36 5.65 -2.19 19.63
C GLY A 36 6.29 -3.40 18.94
N LEU A 37 5.59 -4.05 18.00
CA LEU A 37 6.10 -5.15 17.18
C LEU A 37 6.93 -4.68 15.98
N ALA A 38 6.87 -3.38 15.65
CA ALA A 38 7.74 -2.73 14.69
C ALA A 38 8.22 -1.38 15.22
N THR A 39 9.34 -0.89 14.72
CA THR A 39 9.83 0.44 15.10
C THR A 39 9.04 1.53 14.38
N LYS A 40 9.02 2.75 14.93
CA LYS A 40 8.46 3.92 14.21
C LYS A 40 9.22 4.20 12.92
N ALA A 41 10.50 3.84 12.85
CA ALA A 41 11.32 3.97 11.64
C ALA A 41 10.86 3.01 10.54
N ASP A 42 10.45 1.78 10.89
CA ASP A 42 9.90 0.82 9.93
C ASP A 42 8.61 1.34 9.29
N TYR A 43 7.71 1.89 10.11
CA TYR A 43 6.49 2.52 9.61
C TYR A 43 6.80 3.73 8.71
N ALA A 44 7.71 4.62 9.12
CA ALA A 44 8.10 5.75 8.29
C ALA A 44 8.72 5.32 6.95
N ALA A 45 9.53 4.27 6.95
CA ALA A 45 10.14 3.72 5.74
C ALA A 45 9.10 3.08 4.80
N ALA A 46 8.13 2.35 5.36
CA ALA A 46 7.02 1.77 4.59
C ALA A 46 6.14 2.87 3.98
N LEU A 47 5.80 3.91 4.76
CA LEU A 47 4.99 5.04 4.30
C LEU A 47 5.66 5.79 3.15
N ARG A 48 6.97 6.07 3.28
CA ARG A 48 7.73 6.73 2.20
C ARG A 48 7.72 5.91 0.91
N GLY A 49 7.92 4.59 1.01
CA GLY A 49 7.87 3.73 -0.18
C GLY A 49 6.48 3.67 -0.81
N TYR A 50 5.42 3.60 0.01
CA TYR A 50 4.05 3.66 -0.47
C TYR A 50 3.76 4.94 -1.26
N GLN A 51 4.17 6.10 -0.72
CA GLN A 51 4.00 7.39 -1.39
C GLN A 51 4.77 7.45 -2.71
N LYS A 52 6.02 6.97 -2.71
CA LYS A 52 6.82 6.87 -3.93
C LYS A 52 6.16 5.98 -4.99
N ALA A 53 5.60 4.83 -4.59
CA ALA A 53 4.87 3.96 -5.51
C ALA A 53 3.64 4.67 -6.10
N ALA A 54 2.90 5.45 -5.29
CA ALA A 54 1.79 6.24 -5.79
C ALA A 54 2.23 7.33 -6.79
N GLU A 55 3.36 8.00 -6.54
CA GLU A 55 3.96 8.97 -7.45
C GLU A 55 4.41 8.32 -8.77
N GLU A 56 5.11 7.18 -8.73
CA GLU A 56 5.54 6.44 -9.94
C GLU A 56 4.34 5.87 -10.72
N MET A 57 3.23 5.59 -10.03
CA MET A 57 1.99 5.16 -10.64
C MET A 57 1.19 6.31 -11.29
N SER A 58 1.46 7.56 -10.91
CA SER A 58 0.84 8.73 -11.53
C SER A 58 1.55 9.08 -12.84
N SER A 59 0.82 9.00 -13.94
CA SER A 59 1.25 9.47 -15.25
C SER A 59 0.03 9.94 -16.01
N HIS A 60 0.15 11.02 -16.77
CA HIS A 60 -0.95 11.62 -17.52
C HIS A 60 -1.78 10.58 -18.28
N ASP A 61 -1.12 9.70 -19.05
CA ASP A 61 -1.77 8.63 -19.81
C ASP A 61 -2.56 7.65 -18.93
N ARG A 62 -2.05 7.29 -17.75
CA ARG A 62 -2.77 6.41 -16.80
C ARG A 62 -3.92 7.13 -16.12
N ASP A 63 -3.79 8.42 -15.84
CA ASP A 63 -4.85 9.23 -15.24
C ASP A 63 -6.00 9.42 -16.24
N GLU A 64 -5.68 9.68 -17.51
CA GLU A 64 -6.64 9.71 -18.61
C GLU A 64 -7.32 8.35 -18.82
N ALA A 65 -6.56 7.25 -18.89
CA ALA A 65 -7.11 5.91 -19.04
C ALA A 65 -8.04 5.53 -17.87
N LYS A 66 -7.69 5.93 -16.64
CA LYS A 66 -8.51 5.71 -15.45
C LYS A 66 -9.81 6.53 -15.52
N SER A 67 -9.73 7.80 -15.94
CA SER A 67 -10.90 8.66 -16.16
C SER A 67 -11.85 8.09 -17.21
N LEU A 68 -11.31 7.70 -18.38
CA LEU A 68 -12.07 7.08 -19.46
C LEU A 68 -12.73 5.78 -18.99
N GLY A 69 -12.02 4.96 -18.21
CA GLY A 69 -12.60 3.74 -17.63
C GLY A 69 -13.81 4.01 -16.74
N PHE A 70 -13.75 5.04 -15.88
CA PHE A 70 -14.88 5.45 -15.04
C PHE A 70 -16.06 5.99 -15.87
N GLU A 71 -15.79 6.83 -16.86
CA GLU A 71 -16.84 7.34 -17.76
C GLU A 71 -17.52 6.21 -18.53
N MET A 72 -16.77 5.24 -19.03
CA MET A 72 -17.31 4.09 -19.74
C MET A 72 -18.19 3.21 -18.83
N ILE A 73 -17.81 3.00 -17.57
CA ILE A 73 -18.65 2.29 -16.59
C ILE A 73 -19.96 3.04 -16.37
N GLN A 74 -19.92 4.37 -16.25
CA GLN A 74 -21.09 5.17 -15.97
C GLN A 74 -22.05 5.26 -17.18
N ILE A 75 -21.52 5.26 -18.40
CA ILE A 75 -22.32 5.23 -19.63
C ILE A 75 -22.98 3.86 -19.82
N MET A 76 -22.32 2.76 -19.44
CA MET A 76 -22.89 1.39 -19.55
C MET A 76 -23.97 1.05 -18.51
N GLN A 77 -24.27 1.95 -17.57
CA GLN A 77 -25.33 1.77 -16.57
C GLN A 77 -26.66 2.46 -16.94
N PHE A 78 -26.81 2.91 -18.20
CA PHE A 78 -28.05 3.49 -18.75
C PHE A 78 -28.68 2.61 -19.83
#